data_AF-A4J2T2-F1
#
_entry.id   AF-A4J2T2-F1
#
_cell.length_a   1.000
_cell.length_b   1.000
_cell.length_c   1.000
_cell.angle_alpha   90.00
_cell.angle_beta   90.00
_cell.angle_gamma   90.00
#
_symmetry.space_group_name_H-M   'P 1'
#
loop_
_entity.id
_entity.type
_entity.pdbx_description
1 polymer ?
#
loop_
_entity_poly.entity_id
_entity_poly.type
_entity_poly.pdbx_seq_one_letter_code
_entity_poly.pdbx_strand_id
1 'polypeptide(L)'
;MSENCIRLFFDESGKNSDKPTLMGGLLIPDTVYRLKEFENLSALLKSAQLKLHWNEYSGGDNDRKNISNVIYSLMQYATMFKFNVIMYHKPNGQDYNSGLFKKMVYNKLPERILYGLLRHGVAVKTEVEIMIEKSTEYENTQLNKKIVDQLNIHSMYRGEPFHIRNCCLIPKGKEIGLELTDLILGIIRTIIKNKTNDSKGNTARNILITELLKNKNFYNFLINIKFFEWTAEKVLRDVDFNDYLQLFLSKQVSWLSYLHSLPNYKGEQ
;
A
#
# COMPACT_ATOMS: atom_id res chain seq x y z
N MET A 1 -9.80 -3.90 30.96
CA MET A 1 -8.64 -3.65 30.08
C MET A 1 -9.18 -3.21 28.74
N SER A 2 -8.91 -1.98 28.30
CA SER A 2 -9.29 -1.54 26.96
C SER A 2 -8.50 -2.36 25.94
N GLU A 3 -9.20 -3.12 25.10
CA GLU A 3 -8.57 -3.95 24.08
C GLU A 3 -7.88 -3.07 23.04
N ASN A 4 -6.59 -3.31 22.77
CA ASN A 4 -5.90 -2.63 21.68
C ASN A 4 -6.44 -3.18 20.37
N CYS A 5 -7.07 -2.33 19.56
CA CYS A 5 -7.62 -2.71 18.28
C CYS A 5 -6.82 -2.08 17.13
N ILE A 6 -6.55 -2.86 16.08
CA ILE A 6 -5.91 -2.39 14.86
C ILE A 6 -6.73 -2.80 13.64
N ARG A 7 -6.68 -1.97 12.60
CA ARG A 7 -7.27 -2.26 11.30
C ARG A 7 -6.18 -2.53 10.28
N LEU A 8 -6.36 -3.61 9.52
CA LEU A 8 -5.53 -3.95 8.38
C LEU A 8 -6.33 -3.81 7.09
N PHE A 9 -5.73 -3.19 6.09
CA PHE A 9 -6.29 -3.00 4.76
C PHE A 9 -5.37 -3.68 3.74
N PHE A 10 -5.93 -4.42 2.78
CA PHE A 10 -5.13 -5.18 1.82
C PHE A 10 -5.67 -5.06 0.40
N ASP A 11 -4.77 -4.84 -0.55
CA ASP A 11 -5.08 -4.79 -1.98
C ASP A 11 -3.88 -5.21 -2.86
N GLU A 12 -4.13 -5.36 -4.17
CA GLU A 12 -3.18 -5.71 -5.22
C GLU A 12 -3.19 -4.65 -6.34
N SER A 13 -2.00 -4.25 -6.82
CA SER A 13 -1.86 -3.35 -7.97
C SER A 13 -1.04 -3.97 -9.10
N GLY A 14 -1.58 -3.84 -10.32
CA GLY A 14 -1.08 -4.52 -11.53
C GLY A 14 -1.53 -5.97 -11.56
N LYS A 15 -1.91 -6.49 -12.74
CA LYS A 15 -2.26 -7.90 -12.94
C LYS A 15 -1.76 -8.36 -14.31
N ASN A 16 -1.55 -9.67 -14.45
CA ASN A 16 -1.18 -10.31 -15.72
C ASN A 16 0.07 -9.68 -16.38
N SER A 17 -0.07 -9.11 -17.58
CA SER A 17 0.99 -8.45 -18.36
C SER A 17 1.36 -7.06 -17.84
N ASP A 18 0.54 -6.46 -16.99
CA ASP A 18 0.80 -5.13 -16.45
C ASP A 18 1.74 -5.24 -15.23
N LYS A 19 3.05 -5.28 -15.51
CA LYS A 19 4.14 -5.37 -14.53
C LYS A 19 4.69 -4.00 -14.11
N PRO A 20 5.27 -3.85 -12.90
CA PRO A 20 5.37 -4.88 -11.86
C PRO A 20 4.02 -5.16 -11.20
N THR A 21 3.89 -6.33 -10.57
CA THR A 21 2.71 -6.70 -9.78
C THR A 21 3.05 -6.55 -8.30
N LEU A 22 2.20 -5.83 -7.56
CA LEU A 22 2.39 -5.52 -6.15
C LEU A 22 1.19 -6.02 -5.34
N MET A 23 1.43 -6.57 -4.16
CA MET A 23 0.42 -6.72 -3.11
C MET A 23 0.85 -5.91 -1.90
N GLY A 24 -0.08 -5.21 -1.26
CA GLY A 24 0.20 -4.31 -0.14
C GLY A 24 -0.76 -4.49 1.01
N GLY A 25 -0.26 -4.29 2.23
CA GLY A 25 -1.04 -4.28 3.45
C GLY A 25 -0.73 -3.05 4.29
N LEU A 26 -1.78 -2.32 4.70
CA LEU A 26 -1.70 -1.13 5.54
C LEU A 26 -2.28 -1.40 6.92
N LEU A 27 -1.49 -1.14 7.96
CA LEU A 27 -1.92 -1.15 9.34
C LEU A 27 -2.19 0.27 9.82
N ILE A 28 -3.36 0.48 10.41
CA ILE A 28 -3.74 1.71 11.10
C ILE A 28 -4.33 1.34 12.47
N PRO A 29 -3.88 1.93 13.59
CA PRO A 29 -4.53 1.77 14.88
C PRO A 29 -6.01 2.19 14.82
N ASP A 30 -6.91 1.42 15.43
CA ASP A 30 -8.35 1.69 15.36
C ASP A 30 -8.71 3.07 15.95
N THR A 31 -7.98 3.50 16.98
CA THR A 31 -8.11 4.83 17.57
C THR A 31 -7.83 5.97 16.58
N VAL A 32 -6.93 5.74 15.62
CA VAL A 32 -6.61 6.70 14.55
C VAL A 32 -7.63 6.61 13.43
N TYR A 33 -8.02 5.38 13.02
CA TYR A 33 -8.98 5.19 11.93
C TYR A 33 -10.39 5.70 12.24
N ARG A 34 -10.74 5.86 13.53
CA ARG A 34 -12.02 6.45 13.97
C ARG A 34 -11.99 7.97 14.08
N LEU A 35 -10.88 8.62 13.74
CA LEU A 35 -10.85 10.09 13.71
C LEU A 35 -11.77 10.62 12.61
N LYS A 36 -12.33 11.81 12.86
CA LYS A 36 -13.37 12.41 12.02
C LYS A 36 -12.94 12.57 10.56
N GLU A 37 -11.65 12.77 10.32
CA GLU A 37 -11.06 12.87 8.98
C GLU A 37 -11.26 11.59 8.17
N PHE A 38 -11.05 10.42 8.79
CA PHE A 38 -11.28 9.12 8.14
C PHE A 38 -12.77 8.86 7.91
N GLU A 39 -13.60 9.19 8.90
CA GLU A 39 -15.06 9.05 8.81
C GLU A 39 -15.64 9.92 7.68
N ASN A 40 -15.22 11.19 7.61
CA ASN A 40 -15.64 12.12 6.58
C ASN A 40 -15.22 11.65 5.18
N LEU A 41 -13.97 11.24 4.99
CA LEU A 41 -13.50 10.74 3.70
C LEU A 41 -14.23 9.46 3.30
N SER A 42 -14.50 8.56 4.25
CA SER A 42 -15.32 7.37 4.01
C SER A 42 -16.75 7.69 3.62
N ALA A 43 -17.35 8.72 4.23
CA ALA A 43 -18.69 9.20 3.87
C ALA A 43 -18.72 9.77 2.45
N LEU A 44 -17.71 10.55 2.06
CA LEU A 44 -17.57 11.09 0.71
C LEU A 44 -17.35 9.99 -0.35
N LEU A 45 -16.61 8.93 -0.01
CA LEU A 45 -16.49 7.75 -0.87
C LEU A 45 -17.85 7.07 -1.05
N LYS A 46 -18.55 6.80 0.05
CA LYS A 46 -19.86 6.11 0.04
C LYS A 46 -20.92 6.90 -0.73
N SER A 47 -20.86 8.23 -0.72
CA SER A 47 -21.75 9.11 -1.50
C SER A 47 -21.27 9.35 -2.94
N ALA A 48 -20.17 8.73 -3.37
CA ALA A 48 -19.53 8.90 -4.68
C ALA A 48 -19.08 10.34 -5.00
N GLN A 49 -18.98 11.20 -4.00
CA GLN A 49 -18.43 12.55 -4.11
C GLN A 49 -16.90 12.56 -4.13
N LEU A 50 -16.28 11.53 -3.55
CA LEU A 50 -14.85 11.25 -3.65
C LEU A 50 -14.63 10.02 -4.52
N LYS A 51 -13.69 10.11 -5.47
CA LYS A 51 -13.22 9.00 -6.30
C LYS A 51 -11.71 9.05 -6.40
N LEU A 52 -11.07 7.89 -6.28
CA LEU A 52 -9.61 7.74 -6.31
C LEU A 52 -9.22 6.72 -7.38
N HIS A 53 -8.99 7.19 -8.61
CA HIS A 53 -8.61 6.33 -9.74
C HIS A 53 -7.17 6.61 -10.17
N TRP A 54 -6.19 6.10 -9.43
CA TRP A 54 -4.77 6.36 -9.74
C TRP A 54 -4.36 5.92 -11.15
N ASN A 55 -4.79 4.72 -11.56
CA ASN A 55 -4.46 4.14 -12.87
C ASN A 55 -5.12 4.86 -14.05
N GLU A 56 -6.15 5.67 -13.80
CA GLU A 56 -6.85 6.46 -14.83
C GLU A 56 -6.44 7.93 -14.80
N TYR A 57 -5.81 8.38 -13.71
CA TYR A 57 -5.37 9.76 -13.57
C TYR A 57 -4.45 10.18 -14.72
N SER A 58 -4.86 11.23 -15.44
CA SER A 58 -4.17 11.75 -16.62
C SER A 58 -3.99 13.27 -16.60
N GLY A 59 -4.11 13.89 -15.41
CA GLY A 59 -3.90 15.34 -15.21
C GLY A 59 -5.15 16.14 -14.87
N GLY A 60 -6.31 15.50 -14.70
CA GLY A 60 -7.55 16.18 -14.33
C GLY A 60 -7.48 16.87 -12.97
N ASP A 61 -7.89 18.14 -12.90
CA ASP A 61 -7.77 18.95 -11.68
C ASP A 61 -8.59 18.40 -10.51
N ASN A 62 -9.78 17.85 -10.78
CA ASN A 62 -10.63 17.30 -9.74
C ASN A 62 -10.00 16.06 -9.09
N ASP A 63 -9.47 15.14 -9.91
CA ASP A 63 -8.78 13.94 -9.42
C ASP A 63 -7.52 14.32 -8.64
N ARG A 64 -6.75 15.28 -9.15
CA ARG A 64 -5.58 15.82 -8.46
C ARG A 64 -5.95 16.38 -7.08
N LYS A 65 -7.01 17.17 -6.99
CA LYS A 65 -7.50 17.73 -5.72
C LYS A 65 -7.95 16.63 -4.76
N ASN A 66 -8.69 15.64 -5.25
CA ASN A 66 -9.15 14.51 -4.45
C ASN A 66 -8.00 13.69 -3.88
N ILE A 67 -7.04 13.30 -4.73
CA ILE A 67 -5.84 12.55 -4.32
C ILE A 67 -5.02 13.37 -3.31
N SER A 68 -4.78 14.65 -3.61
CA SER A 68 -4.01 15.53 -2.73
C SER A 68 -4.69 15.73 -1.38
N ASN A 69 -6.01 15.91 -1.37
CA ASN A 69 -6.78 16.05 -0.14
C ASN A 69 -6.65 14.80 0.74
N VAL A 70 -6.85 13.61 0.17
CA VAL A 70 -6.71 12.35 0.92
C VAL A 70 -5.30 12.18 1.48
N ILE A 71 -4.27 12.39 0.67
CA ILE A 71 -2.88 12.26 1.12
C ILE A 71 -2.56 13.28 2.22
N TYR A 72 -2.88 14.57 2.02
CA TYR A 72 -2.55 15.59 3.02
C TYR A 72 -3.36 15.44 4.31
N SER A 73 -4.63 15.05 4.24
CA SER A 73 -5.46 14.84 5.43
C SER A 73 -5.05 13.62 6.25
N LEU A 74 -4.61 12.54 5.61
CA LEU A 74 -4.31 11.29 6.31
C LEU A 74 -2.84 11.13 6.67
N MET A 75 -1.91 11.68 5.88
CA MET A 75 -0.48 11.50 6.14
C MET A 75 0.04 12.26 7.36
N GLN A 76 -0.73 13.18 7.94
CA GLN A 76 -0.40 13.75 9.26
C GLN A 76 -0.28 12.67 10.35
N TYR A 77 -0.94 11.52 10.18
CA TYR A 77 -0.91 10.38 11.11
C TYR A 77 0.08 9.28 10.68
N ALA A 78 0.89 9.51 9.63
CA ALA A 78 1.64 8.45 8.98
C ALA A 78 2.69 7.76 9.84
N THR A 79 3.18 8.41 10.91
CA THR A 79 4.10 7.78 11.89
C THR A 79 3.45 6.63 12.67
N MET A 80 2.12 6.56 12.68
CA MET A 80 1.34 5.48 13.31
C MET A 80 0.94 4.40 12.31
N PHE A 81 1.21 4.58 11.02
CA PHE A 81 0.90 3.61 9.98
C PHE A 81 2.07 2.64 9.80
N LYS A 82 1.77 1.43 9.34
CA LYS A 82 2.79 0.51 8.80
C LYS A 82 2.33 -0.02 7.46
N PHE A 83 3.25 -0.11 6.51
CA PHE A 83 2.95 -0.58 5.18
C PHE A 83 3.94 -1.64 4.73
N ASN A 84 3.42 -2.82 4.42
CA ASN A 84 4.20 -3.93 3.89
C ASN A 84 3.79 -4.17 2.44
N VAL A 85 4.76 -4.25 1.54
CA VAL A 85 4.53 -4.44 0.11
C VAL A 85 5.39 -5.58 -0.41
N ILE A 86 4.80 -6.49 -1.19
CA ILE A 86 5.54 -7.49 -1.95
C ILE A 86 5.37 -7.19 -3.43
N MET A 87 6.48 -6.90 -4.11
CA MET A 87 6.58 -6.99 -5.57
C MET A 87 6.87 -8.43 -5.97
N TYR A 88 6.09 -8.98 -6.88
CA TYR A 88 6.28 -10.35 -7.33
C TYR A 88 6.21 -10.56 -8.84
N HIS A 89 6.98 -11.55 -9.30
CA HIS A 89 7.04 -11.96 -10.69
C HIS A 89 6.75 -13.46 -10.83
N LYS A 90 6.12 -13.83 -11.95
CA LYS A 90 5.98 -15.24 -12.29
C LYS A 90 7.38 -15.77 -12.68
N PRO A 91 7.81 -16.93 -12.17
CA PRO A 91 9.06 -17.56 -12.61
C PRO A 91 9.11 -17.70 -14.13
N ASN A 92 10.22 -17.31 -14.74
CA ASN A 92 10.49 -17.54 -16.17
C ASN A 92 11.01 -18.98 -16.38
N GLY A 93 10.63 -19.61 -17.50
CA GLY A 93 11.32 -20.80 -18.00
C GLY A 93 11.08 -22.12 -17.26
N GLN A 94 10.06 -22.22 -16.41
CA GLN A 94 9.64 -23.48 -15.80
C GLN A 94 8.18 -23.78 -16.14
N ASP A 95 7.89 -25.03 -16.51
CA ASP A 95 6.55 -25.60 -16.69
C ASP A 95 5.82 -25.71 -15.34
N TYR A 96 5.57 -24.55 -14.72
CA TYR A 96 4.79 -24.50 -13.49
C TYR A 96 3.31 -24.62 -13.82
N ASN A 97 2.63 -25.49 -13.06
CA ASN A 97 1.18 -25.53 -13.03
C ASN A 97 0.64 -24.12 -12.66
N SER A 98 0.05 -23.44 -13.64
CA SER A 98 -0.44 -22.07 -13.51
C SER A 98 -1.50 -21.92 -12.40
N GLY A 99 -2.29 -22.98 -12.18
CA GLY A 99 -3.24 -23.06 -11.07
C GLY A 99 -2.55 -23.12 -9.71
N LEU A 100 -1.49 -23.91 -9.58
CA LEU A 100 -0.70 -23.98 -8.34
C LEU A 100 0.00 -22.66 -8.03
N PHE A 101 0.55 -21.99 -9.05
CA PHE A 101 1.15 -20.66 -8.89
C PHE A 101 0.14 -19.64 -8.39
N LYS A 102 -1.04 -19.54 -9.05
CA LYS A 102 -2.13 -18.65 -8.60
C LYS A 102 -2.55 -18.98 -7.17
N LYS A 103 -2.70 -20.26 -6.83
CA LYS A 103 -3.03 -20.69 -5.47
C LYS A 103 -1.95 -20.28 -4.49
N MET A 104 -0.66 -20.39 -4.82
CA MET A 104 0.42 -19.96 -3.94
C MET A 104 0.36 -18.44 -3.74
N VAL A 105 0.32 -17.65 -4.82
CA VAL A 105 0.25 -16.18 -4.78
C VAL A 105 -0.92 -15.72 -3.92
N TYR A 106 -2.14 -16.18 -4.21
CA TYR A 106 -3.37 -15.75 -3.55
C TYR A 106 -3.66 -16.44 -2.22
N ASN A 107 -2.73 -17.22 -1.66
CA ASN A 107 -2.84 -17.70 -0.28
C ASN A 107 -1.63 -17.28 0.57
N LYS A 108 -0.41 -17.38 0.04
CA LYS A 108 0.82 -17.17 0.81
C LYS A 108 1.28 -15.72 0.85
N LEU A 109 1.15 -14.96 -0.24
CA LEU A 109 1.58 -13.55 -0.23
C LEU A 109 0.70 -12.67 0.67
N PRO A 110 -0.65 -12.74 0.61
CA PRO A 110 -1.50 -12.01 1.53
C PRO A 110 -1.23 -12.34 3.00
N GLU A 111 -1.12 -13.63 3.33
CA GLU A 111 -0.80 -14.08 4.69
C GLU A 111 0.53 -13.50 5.17
N ARG A 112 1.58 -13.57 4.35
CA ARG A 112 2.91 -13.09 4.71
C ARG A 112 2.97 -11.58 4.89
N ILE A 113 2.23 -10.83 4.08
CA ILE A 113 2.09 -9.36 4.20
C ILE A 113 1.43 -9.01 5.52
N LEU A 114 0.25 -9.59 5.78
CA LEU A 114 -0.58 -9.30 6.95
C LEU A 114 0.10 -9.76 8.25
N TYR A 115 0.61 -10.99 8.29
CA TYR A 115 1.42 -11.49 9.40
C TYR A 115 2.65 -10.61 9.64
N GLY A 116 3.30 -10.14 8.57
CA GLY A 116 4.42 -9.22 8.64
C GLY A 116 4.11 -7.89 9.34
N LEU A 117 2.86 -7.42 9.29
CA LEU A 117 2.41 -6.20 9.97
C LEU A 117 2.05 -6.45 11.43
N LEU A 118 1.67 -7.68 11.77
CA LEU A 118 1.25 -8.10 13.09
C LEU A 118 2.41 -8.54 13.98
N ARG A 119 3.47 -9.11 13.38
CA ARG A 119 4.66 -9.60 14.07
C ARG A 119 5.51 -8.44 14.60
N HIS A 120 5.08 -7.88 15.71
CA HIS A 120 5.92 -7.01 16.53
C HIS A 120 5.82 -7.51 17.96
N GLY A 121 6.94 -7.46 18.70
CA GLY A 121 7.06 -7.94 20.08
C GLY A 121 6.25 -7.12 21.08
N VAL A 122 4.97 -6.91 20.78
CA VAL A 122 4.01 -6.24 21.63
C VAL A 122 3.68 -7.23 22.74
N ALA A 123 3.84 -6.87 24.01
CA ALA A 123 3.44 -7.72 25.13
C ALA A 123 1.93 -7.67 25.42
N VAL A 124 1.17 -6.97 24.58
CA VAL A 124 -0.23 -6.59 24.80
C VAL A 124 -1.13 -7.28 23.79
N LYS A 125 -2.18 -7.92 24.31
CA LYS A 125 -3.23 -8.54 23.51
C LYS A 125 -3.84 -7.52 22.55
N THR A 126 -3.78 -7.83 21.26
CA THR A 126 -4.24 -6.97 20.17
C THR A 126 -5.32 -7.68 19.36
N GLU A 127 -6.43 -7.01 19.14
CA GLU A 127 -7.55 -7.50 18.35
C GLU A 127 -7.49 -6.86 16.96
N VAL A 128 -7.73 -7.66 15.92
CA VAL A 128 -7.47 -7.26 14.53
C VAL A 128 -8.72 -7.40 13.68
N GLU A 129 -9.06 -6.31 12.98
CA GLU A 129 -10.05 -6.30 11.90
C GLU A 129 -9.32 -6.18 10.56
N ILE A 130 -9.60 -7.09 9.62
CA ILE A 130 -8.97 -7.10 8.30
C ILE A 130 -10.01 -6.80 7.22
N MET A 131 -9.70 -5.85 6.35
CA MET A 131 -10.49 -5.52 5.18
C MET A 131 -9.65 -5.79 3.94
N ILE A 132 -10.19 -6.56 3.01
CA ILE A 132 -9.55 -6.94 1.75
C ILE A 132 -10.43 -6.38 0.63
N GLU A 133 -9.83 -5.69 -0.35
CA GLU A 133 -10.57 -5.24 -1.53
C GLU A 133 -11.21 -6.44 -2.23
N LYS A 134 -12.49 -6.31 -2.60
CA LYS A 134 -13.26 -7.41 -3.18
C LYS A 134 -12.79 -7.68 -4.61
N SER A 135 -12.33 -8.91 -4.87
CA SER A 135 -12.04 -9.39 -6.22
C SER A 135 -12.53 -10.82 -6.42
N THR A 136 -12.81 -11.18 -7.67
CA THR A 136 -13.22 -12.53 -8.06
C THR A 136 -12.17 -13.57 -7.66
N GLU A 137 -10.87 -13.25 -7.74
CA GLU A 137 -9.82 -14.15 -7.31
C GLU A 137 -9.86 -14.43 -5.80
N TYR A 138 -10.10 -13.40 -4.98
CA TYR A 138 -10.18 -13.54 -3.53
C TYR A 138 -11.46 -14.24 -3.07
N GLU A 139 -12.58 -14.02 -3.76
CA GLU A 139 -13.83 -14.75 -3.52
C GLU A 139 -13.67 -16.24 -3.83
N ASN A 140 -13.15 -16.57 -5.02
CA ASN A 140 -12.96 -17.95 -5.45
C ASN A 140 -11.99 -18.72 -4.55
N THR A 141 -10.99 -18.02 -4.00
CA THR A 141 -10.03 -18.62 -3.06
C THR A 141 -10.52 -18.59 -1.62
N GLN A 142 -11.65 -17.93 -1.32
CA GLN A 142 -12.15 -17.67 0.04
C GLN A 142 -11.04 -17.09 0.94
N LEU A 143 -10.28 -16.13 0.40
CA LEU A 143 -9.09 -15.59 1.04
C LEU A 143 -9.38 -15.09 2.46
N ASN A 144 -10.48 -14.35 2.64
CA ASN A 144 -10.85 -13.78 3.93
C ASN A 144 -11.02 -14.84 5.03
N LYS A 145 -11.62 -16.01 4.72
CA LYS A 145 -11.74 -17.11 5.69
C LYS A 145 -10.38 -17.71 6.03
N LYS A 146 -9.57 -17.98 5.00
CA LYS A 146 -8.24 -18.59 5.16
C LYS A 146 -7.28 -17.71 5.97
N ILE A 147 -7.36 -16.38 5.78
CA ILE A 147 -6.52 -15.43 6.53
C ILE A 147 -6.83 -15.50 8.03
N VAL A 148 -8.11 -15.56 8.41
CA VAL A 148 -8.52 -15.69 9.82
C VAL A 148 -7.90 -16.96 10.42
N ASP A 149 -8.10 -18.10 9.77
CA ASP A 149 -7.59 -19.39 10.26
C ASP A 149 -6.05 -19.39 10.34
N GLN A 150 -5.38 -19.00 9.25
CA GLN A 150 -3.93 -19.07 9.15
C GLN A 150 -3.24 -18.14 10.16
N LEU A 151 -3.69 -16.90 10.29
CA LEU A 151 -3.07 -15.93 11.19
C LEU A 151 -3.35 -16.26 12.65
N ASN A 152 -4.56 -16.74 13.00
CA ASN A 152 -4.84 -17.19 14.37
C ASN A 152 -4.06 -18.46 14.73
N ILE A 153 -3.92 -19.42 13.80
CA ILE A 153 -3.05 -20.60 14.01
C ILE A 153 -1.59 -20.17 14.18
N HIS A 154 -1.09 -19.28 13.34
CA HIS A 154 0.29 -18.75 13.47
C HIS A 154 0.49 -18.03 14.81
N SER A 155 -0.47 -17.21 15.22
CA SER A 155 -0.47 -16.53 16.51
C SER A 155 -0.35 -17.51 17.68
N MET A 156 -1.23 -18.53 17.72
CA MET A 156 -1.23 -19.57 18.75
C MET A 156 0.07 -20.38 18.76
N TYR A 157 0.56 -20.79 17.58
CA TYR A 157 1.78 -21.59 17.46
C TYR A 157 3.03 -20.83 17.93
N ARG A 158 3.07 -19.51 17.73
CA ARG A 158 4.22 -18.66 18.07
C ARG A 158 4.10 -17.92 19.39
N GLY A 159 2.97 -18.04 20.09
CA GLY A 159 2.69 -17.29 21.31
C GLY A 159 2.60 -15.78 21.07
N GLU A 160 2.16 -15.36 19.88
CA GLU A 160 2.02 -13.93 19.56
C GLU A 160 0.71 -13.39 20.14
N PRO A 161 0.69 -12.19 20.74
CA PRO A 161 -0.50 -11.70 21.44
C PRO A 161 -1.41 -10.92 20.50
N PHE A 162 -1.82 -11.53 19.39
CA PHE A 162 -2.86 -10.98 18.53
C PHE A 162 -3.96 -12.00 18.22
N HIS A 163 -5.16 -11.51 17.96
CA HIS A 163 -6.30 -12.32 17.50
C HIS A 163 -7.03 -11.62 16.35
N ILE A 164 -7.23 -12.34 15.24
CA ILE A 164 -8.04 -11.86 14.13
C ILE A 164 -9.51 -12.09 14.47
N ARG A 165 -10.22 -11.00 14.74
CA ARG A 165 -11.67 -11.03 15.01
C ARG A 165 -12.48 -11.29 13.76
N ASN A 166 -12.13 -10.59 12.70
CA ASN A 166 -12.91 -10.60 11.47
C ASN A 166 -12.03 -10.28 10.25
N CYS A 167 -12.38 -10.87 9.12
CA CYS A 167 -11.83 -10.54 7.81
C CYS A 167 -12.94 -10.49 6.76
N CYS A 168 -13.10 -9.34 6.11
CA CYS A 168 -14.15 -9.10 5.12
C CYS A 168 -13.59 -8.75 3.75
N LEU A 169 -14.28 -9.21 2.71
CA LEU A 169 -14.11 -8.72 1.34
C LEU A 169 -15.03 -7.51 1.13
N ILE A 170 -14.45 -6.35 0.88
CA ILE A 170 -15.18 -5.07 0.84
C ILE A 170 -15.13 -4.52 -0.60
N PRO A 171 -16.27 -4.13 -1.20
CA PRO A 171 -16.26 -3.50 -2.52
C PRO A 171 -15.56 -2.14 -2.52
N LYS A 172 -14.97 -1.78 -3.67
CA LYS A 172 -14.45 -0.44 -3.95
C LYS A 172 -15.42 0.68 -3.57
N GLY A 173 -14.88 1.80 -3.10
CA GLY A 173 -15.62 3.01 -2.72
C GLY A 173 -16.35 2.90 -1.37
N LYS A 174 -16.01 1.91 -0.54
CA LYS A 174 -16.66 1.72 0.77
C LYS A 174 -15.80 2.10 1.96
N GLU A 175 -14.49 1.88 1.92
CA GLU A 175 -13.61 2.12 3.07
C GLU A 175 -12.39 2.91 2.64
N ILE A 176 -12.14 4.07 3.28
CA ILE A 176 -11.03 4.95 2.90
C ILE A 176 -9.67 4.28 3.11
N GLY A 177 -9.55 3.35 4.08
CA GLY A 177 -8.30 2.61 4.29
C GLY A 177 -7.94 1.69 3.12
N LEU A 178 -8.94 1.11 2.44
CA LEU A 178 -8.72 0.32 1.21
C LEU A 178 -8.33 1.22 0.03
N GLU A 179 -9.05 2.32 -0.18
CA GLU A 179 -8.72 3.26 -1.25
C GLU A 179 -7.34 3.90 -1.06
N LEU A 180 -6.95 4.18 0.18
CA LEU A 180 -5.60 4.65 0.51
C LEU A 180 -4.56 3.58 0.20
N THR A 181 -4.85 2.31 0.47
CA THR A 181 -3.97 1.18 0.15
C THR A 181 -3.76 1.05 -1.36
N ASP A 182 -4.83 1.06 -2.16
CA ASP A 182 -4.77 1.06 -3.64
C ASP A 182 -3.97 2.26 -4.17
N LEU A 183 -4.27 3.46 -3.66
CA LEU A 183 -3.61 4.70 -4.07
C LEU A 183 -2.10 4.65 -3.81
N ILE A 184 -1.68 4.23 -2.62
CA ILE A 184 -0.25 4.13 -2.28
C ILE A 184 0.43 3.06 -3.14
N LEU A 185 -0.21 1.89 -3.36
CA LEU A 185 0.33 0.87 -4.25
C LEU A 185 0.50 1.41 -5.68
N GLY A 186 -0.49 2.16 -6.17
CA GLY A 186 -0.42 2.84 -7.45
C GLY A 186 0.76 3.81 -7.55
N ILE A 187 0.98 4.64 -6.52
CA ILE A 187 2.11 5.58 -6.45
C ILE A 187 3.45 4.82 -6.46
N ILE A 188 3.61 3.83 -5.59
CA ILE A 188 4.80 2.96 -5.52
C ILE A 188 5.08 2.34 -6.90
N ARG A 189 4.04 1.82 -7.55
CA ARG A 189 4.15 1.20 -8.87
C ARG A 189 4.61 2.18 -9.95
N THR A 190 4.12 3.42 -9.93
CA THR A 190 4.57 4.48 -10.84
C THR A 190 6.04 4.82 -10.60
N ILE A 191 6.46 4.94 -9.33
CA ILE A 191 7.86 5.19 -8.94
C ILE A 191 8.77 4.07 -9.48
N ILE A 192 8.43 2.80 -9.26
CA ILE A 192 9.21 1.65 -9.73
C ILE A 192 9.29 1.61 -11.26
N LYS A 193 8.16 1.83 -11.95
CA LYS A 193 8.12 1.87 -13.41
C LYS A 193 9.02 2.96 -13.98
N ASN A 194 9.15 4.09 -13.27
CA ASN A 194 10.01 5.22 -13.61
C ASN A 194 9.96 5.63 -15.10
N LYS A 195 8.76 5.61 -15.68
CA LYS A 195 8.53 5.94 -17.09
C LYS A 195 8.54 7.46 -17.25
N THR A 196 9.55 7.97 -17.95
CA THR A 196 9.67 9.40 -18.28
C THR A 196 9.26 9.64 -19.73
N ASN A 197 8.38 10.60 -19.98
CA ASN A 197 8.03 11.09 -21.33
C ASN A 197 7.29 10.11 -22.27
N ASP A 198 6.83 8.95 -21.77
CA ASP A 198 6.13 7.96 -22.60
C ASP A 198 4.66 8.34 -22.93
N SER A 199 3.99 9.12 -22.07
CA SER A 199 2.60 9.55 -22.29
C SER A 199 2.20 10.72 -21.40
N LYS A 200 1.16 11.48 -21.82
CA LYS A 200 0.57 12.56 -21.01
C LYS A 200 0.16 12.09 -19.61
N GLY A 201 -0.42 10.90 -19.50
CA GLY A 201 -0.84 10.34 -18.21
C GLY A 201 0.33 9.98 -17.29
N ASN A 202 1.42 9.44 -17.83
CA ASN A 202 2.62 9.17 -17.03
C ASN A 202 3.27 10.45 -16.53
N THR A 203 3.38 11.47 -17.39
CA THR A 203 3.90 12.78 -17.00
C THR A 203 3.04 13.41 -15.90
N ALA A 204 1.70 13.38 -16.04
CA ALA A 204 0.80 13.92 -15.02
C ALA A 204 0.95 13.22 -13.66
N ARG A 205 1.04 11.88 -13.65
CA ARG A 205 1.29 11.11 -12.43
C ARG A 205 2.63 11.47 -11.79
N ASN A 206 3.70 11.54 -12.58
CA ASN A 206 5.02 11.88 -12.06
C ASN A 206 5.03 13.27 -11.42
N ILE A 207 4.41 14.26 -12.08
CA ILE A 207 4.24 15.61 -11.53
C ILE A 207 3.49 15.54 -10.19
N LEU A 208 2.34 14.87 -10.15
CA LEU A 208 1.56 14.76 -8.91
C LEU A 208 2.36 14.08 -7.79
N ILE A 209 3.08 13.00 -8.07
CA ILE A 209 3.95 12.35 -7.06
C ILE A 209 4.97 13.36 -6.53
N THR A 210 5.67 14.10 -7.38
CA THR A 210 6.67 15.08 -6.92
C THR A 210 6.07 16.20 -6.08
N GLU A 211 4.82 16.57 -6.32
CA GLU A 211 4.10 17.53 -5.49
C GLU A 211 3.72 16.94 -4.14
N LEU A 212 3.15 15.73 -4.12
CA LEU A 212 2.78 15.03 -2.89
C LEU A 212 3.99 14.79 -1.99
N LEU A 213 5.15 14.45 -2.57
CA LEU A 213 6.41 14.22 -1.85
C LEU A 213 6.97 15.47 -1.17
N LYS A 214 6.49 16.68 -1.50
CA LYS A 214 6.84 17.89 -0.73
C LYS A 214 6.22 17.89 0.67
N ASN A 215 5.18 17.07 0.90
CA ASN A 215 4.71 16.78 2.24
C ASN A 215 5.69 15.83 2.94
N LYS A 216 6.38 16.35 3.95
CA LYS A 216 7.41 15.60 4.69
C LYS A 216 6.87 14.31 5.32
N ASN A 217 5.63 14.29 5.79
CA ASN A 217 5.06 13.08 6.39
C ASN A 217 4.82 12.00 5.35
N PHE A 218 4.36 12.36 4.15
CA PHE A 218 4.20 11.42 3.04
C PHE A 218 5.53 10.91 2.52
N TYR A 219 6.53 11.80 2.35
CA TYR A 219 7.89 11.41 1.99
C TYR A 219 8.47 10.43 3.01
N ASN A 220 8.39 10.77 4.31
CA ASN A 220 8.89 9.94 5.40
C ASN A 220 8.14 8.60 5.48
N PHE A 221 6.83 8.59 5.20
CA PHE A 221 6.07 7.35 5.14
C PHE A 221 6.60 6.42 4.04
N LEU A 222 6.80 6.94 2.82
CA LEU A 222 7.26 6.15 1.69
C LEU A 222 8.66 5.57 1.91
N ILE A 223 9.62 6.31 2.45
CA ILE A 223 10.97 5.77 2.73
C ILE A 223 10.99 4.74 3.87
N ASN A 224 9.93 4.65 4.68
CA ASN A 224 9.84 3.72 5.81
C ASN A 224 8.95 2.49 5.52
N ILE A 225 8.42 2.35 4.30
CA ILE A 225 7.66 1.15 3.95
C ILE A 225 8.58 -0.08 3.98
N LYS A 226 8.03 -1.22 4.39
CA LYS A 226 8.72 -2.51 4.26
C LYS A 226 8.41 -3.09 2.90
N PHE A 227 9.36 -2.99 2.00
CA PHE A 227 9.22 -3.44 0.62
C PHE A 227 10.02 -4.71 0.40
N PHE A 228 9.38 -5.68 -0.24
CA PHE A 228 9.99 -6.97 -0.51
C PHE A 228 9.86 -7.33 -1.98
N GLU A 229 10.85 -8.07 -2.47
CA GLU A 229 10.86 -8.61 -3.82
C GLU A 229 10.86 -10.13 -3.80
N TRP A 230 9.98 -10.70 -4.62
CA TRP A 230 9.98 -12.12 -4.90
C TRP A 230 10.10 -12.35 -6.41
N THR A 231 11.33 -12.65 -6.85
CA THR A 231 11.71 -12.81 -8.26
C THR A 231 11.86 -14.27 -8.68
N ALA A 232 11.09 -15.18 -8.07
CA ALA A 232 11.18 -16.64 -8.28
C ALA A 232 12.52 -17.30 -7.93
N GLU A 233 13.56 -16.54 -7.60
CA GLU A 233 14.83 -17.04 -7.07
C GLU A 233 14.76 -17.19 -5.55
N LYS A 234 14.38 -18.40 -5.10
CA LYS A 234 14.40 -19.02 -3.76
C LYS A 234 13.98 -18.24 -2.49
N VAL A 235 14.15 -16.92 -2.35
CA VAL A 235 13.89 -16.19 -1.10
C VAL A 235 13.21 -14.84 -1.35
N LEU A 236 12.24 -14.49 -0.50
CA LEU A 236 11.66 -13.14 -0.43
C LEU A 236 12.74 -12.19 0.13
N ARG A 237 13.19 -11.23 -0.68
CA ARG A 237 14.24 -10.27 -0.30
C ARG A 237 13.63 -8.98 0.25
N ASP A 238 14.17 -8.50 1.37
CA ASP A 238 13.92 -7.13 1.85
C ASP A 238 14.74 -6.17 0.97
N VAL A 239 14.11 -5.10 0.50
CA VAL A 239 14.72 -4.10 -0.39
C VAL A 239 14.34 -2.72 0.12
N ASP A 240 15.31 -1.82 0.19
CA ASP A 240 15.06 -0.43 0.57
C ASP A 240 14.30 0.29 -0.56
N PHE A 241 13.02 0.61 -0.33
CA PHE A 241 12.22 1.32 -1.32
C PHE A 241 12.77 2.72 -1.64
N ASN A 242 13.57 3.31 -0.73
CA ASN A 242 14.21 4.58 -0.98
C ASN A 242 15.09 4.54 -2.23
N ASP A 243 15.71 3.41 -2.58
CA ASP A 243 16.52 3.27 -3.80
C ASP A 243 15.69 3.56 -5.07
N TYR A 244 14.48 3.00 -5.15
CA TYR A 244 13.55 3.27 -6.24
C TYR A 244 13.09 4.74 -6.24
N LEU A 245 12.81 5.29 -5.05
CA LEU A 245 12.35 6.66 -4.90
C LEU A 245 13.43 7.65 -5.36
N GLN A 246 14.69 7.48 -4.95
CA GLN A 246 15.78 8.37 -5.35
C GLN A 246 16.05 8.28 -6.85
N LEU A 247 16.03 7.07 -7.43
CA LEU A 247 16.18 6.90 -8.87
C LEU A 247 15.03 7.56 -9.66
N PHE A 248 13.80 7.50 -9.15
CA PHE A 248 12.67 8.22 -9.71
C PHE A 248 12.85 9.74 -9.64
N LEU A 249 13.16 10.26 -8.45
CA LEU A 249 13.31 11.69 -8.16
C LEU A 249 14.47 12.34 -8.94
N SER A 250 15.56 11.61 -9.16
CA SER A 250 16.71 12.08 -9.94
C SER A 250 16.36 12.47 -11.39
N LYS A 251 15.26 11.94 -11.92
CA LYS A 251 14.75 12.24 -13.26
C LYS A 251 13.68 13.34 -13.28
N GLN A 252 13.28 13.87 -12.13
CA GLN A 252 12.20 14.86 -12.04
C GLN A 252 12.76 16.27 -11.89
N VAL A 253 12.70 17.05 -12.97
CA VAL A 253 13.17 18.45 -12.99
C VAL A 253 12.51 19.28 -11.87
N SER A 254 11.20 19.11 -11.65
CA SER A 254 10.46 19.80 -10.59
C SER A 254 10.99 19.53 -9.18
N TRP A 255 11.51 18.32 -8.95
CA TRP A 255 12.07 17.94 -7.66
C TRP A 255 13.47 18.53 -7.45
N LEU A 256 14.32 18.46 -8.47
CA LEU A 256 15.66 19.06 -8.41
C LEU A 256 15.57 20.57 -8.15
N SER A 257 14.68 21.28 -8.85
CA SER A 257 14.43 22.70 -8.60
C SER A 257 13.90 22.97 -7.19
N TYR A 258 13.06 22.09 -6.64
CA TYR A 258 12.60 22.20 -5.26
C TYR A 258 13.76 22.09 -4.26
N LEU A 259 14.67 21.14 -4.44
CA LEU A 259 15.85 21.00 -3.58
C LEU A 259 16.73 22.27 -3.59
N HIS A 260 16.96 22.85 -4.77
CA HIS A 260 17.71 24.11 -4.89
C HIS A 260 17.02 25.30 -4.22
N SER A 261 15.69 25.28 -4.08
CA SER A 261 14.94 26.33 -3.41
C SER A 261 14.97 26.24 -1.87
N LEU A 262 15.45 25.13 -1.31
CA LEU A 262 15.50 24.96 0.15
C LEU A 262 16.59 25.85 0.77
N PRO A 263 16.34 26.46 1.95
CA PRO A 263 17.27 27.42 2.57
C PRO A 263 18.69 26.88 2.82
N ASN A 264 18.82 25.56 2.94
CA ASN A 264 20.08 24.87 3.25
C ASN A 264 20.91 24.52 2.01
N TYR A 265 20.41 24.80 0.79
CA TYR A 265 21.17 24.63 -0.46
C TYR A 265 21.87 25.94 -0.89
N LYS A 266 22.23 26.80 0.08
CA LYS A 266 23.26 27.80 -0.20
C LYS A 266 24.57 27.04 -0.28
N GLY A 267 24.92 26.60 -1.47
CA GLY A 267 26.22 26.00 -1.75
C GLY A 267 27.29 26.91 -1.17
N GLU A 268 28.10 26.35 -0.27
CA GLU A 268 29.44 26.84 -0.03
C GLU A 268 30.14 26.78 -1.40
N GLN A 269 30.15 27.93 -2.09
CA GLN A 269 31.05 28.21 -3.20
C GLN A 269 32.36 28.72 -2.63
#